data_AF-A0A8T0XWX6-F1
#
_entry.id   AF-A0A8T0XWX6-F1
#
_cell.length_a   1.000
_cell.length_b   1.000
_cell.length_c   1.000
_cell.angle_alpha   90.00
_cell.angle_beta   90.00
_cell.angle_gamma   90.00
#
_symmetry.space_group_name_H-M   'P 1'
#
loop_
_entity.id
_entity.type
_entity.pdbx_description
1 polymer ?
#
loop_
_entity_poly.entity_id
_entity_poly.type
_entity_poly.pdbx_seq_one_letter_code
_entity_poly.pdbx_strand_id
1 'polypeptide(L)'
;MPNDYDLRMRITYEYHDAPTAGHPGREKTYVLLTRDFYWNHQYKWVRTYVRACEVCQRMKSAAFPLALFQSLPTPSQCWQSISTGLSLVFRLTASGGLVSWSLLTDSARWCILLQCRLK
;
A
#
# COMPACT_ATOMS: atom_id res chain seq x y z
N MET A 1 15.63 -1.59 34.52
CA MET A 1 15.41 -0.15 34.78
C MET A 1 14.22 0.02 35.74
N PRO A 2 14.30 0.90 36.76
CA PRO A 2 13.21 1.17 37.71
C PRO A 2 11.92 1.66 37.03
N ASN A 3 10.79 1.67 37.75
CA ASN A 3 9.47 1.99 37.23
C ASN A 3 9.21 3.50 37.06
N ASP A 4 10.15 4.22 36.47
CA ASP A 4 10.06 5.66 36.25
C ASP A 4 9.41 5.98 34.90
N TYR A 5 8.20 6.55 34.96
CA TYR A 5 7.43 6.91 33.78
C TYR A 5 8.14 7.97 32.93
N ASP A 6 8.61 9.05 33.55
CA ASP A 6 9.23 10.18 32.85
C ASP A 6 10.53 9.80 32.16
N LEU A 7 11.27 8.87 32.76
CA LEU A 7 12.51 8.38 32.16
C LEU A 7 12.22 7.49 30.95
N ARG A 8 11.22 6.59 31.05
CA ARG A 8 10.76 5.79 29.90
C ARG A 8 10.22 6.66 28.77
N MET A 9 9.50 7.73 29.11
CA MET A 9 8.98 8.70 28.15
C MET A 9 10.13 9.37 27.38
N ARG A 10 11.09 9.97 28.10
CA ARG A 10 12.26 10.62 27.49
C ARG A 10 13.07 9.67 26.62
N ILE A 11 13.36 8.46 27.10
CA ILE A 11 14.09 7.47 26.32
C ILE A 11 13.29 7.10 25.06
N THR A 12 11.98 6.87 25.16
CA THR A 12 11.18 6.52 23.97
C THR A 12 11.13 7.66 22.95
N TYR A 13 11.06 8.90 23.43
CA TYR A 13 11.13 10.11 22.60
C TYR A 13 12.44 10.19 21.81
N GLU A 14 13.59 10.01 22.45
CA GLU A 14 14.89 10.08 21.76
C GLU A 14 15.03 9.03 20.64
N TYR A 15 14.45 7.85 20.82
CA TYR A 15 14.54 6.77 19.83
C TYR A 15 13.44 6.81 18.78
N HIS A 16 12.41 7.65 18.95
CA HIS A 16 11.26 7.73 18.04
C HIS A 16 11.09 9.09 17.38
N ASP A 17 11.01 10.15 18.18
CA ASP A 17 10.65 11.51 17.76
C ASP A 17 11.86 12.39 17.49
N ALA A 18 13.06 11.99 17.93
CA ALA A 18 14.27 12.72 17.59
C ALA A 18 14.36 12.86 16.05
N PRO A 19 14.70 14.05 15.53
CA PRO A 19 14.82 14.28 14.08
C PRO A 19 15.77 13.28 13.38
N THR A 20 16.76 12.77 14.12
CA THR A 20 17.72 11.76 13.68
C THR A 20 17.16 10.35 13.64
N ALA A 21 16.13 10.03 14.43
CA ALA A 21 15.51 8.71 14.50
C ALA A 21 14.52 8.46 13.35
N GLY A 22 13.81 9.51 12.92
CA GLY A 22 12.94 9.46 11.74
C GLY A 22 11.64 8.65 11.95
N HIS A 23 11.05 8.70 13.14
CA HIS A 23 9.78 8.03 13.46
C HIS A 23 9.71 6.54 13.05
N PRO A 24 10.65 5.69 13.55
CA PRO A 24 10.64 4.27 13.27
C PRO A 24 9.31 3.62 13.68
N GLY A 25 8.86 2.67 12.87
CA GLY A 25 7.69 1.86 13.21
C GLY A 25 7.90 1.00 14.45
N ARG A 26 6.81 0.52 15.05
CA ARG A 26 6.77 -0.21 16.33
C ARG A 26 7.92 -1.21 16.54
N GLU A 27 8.13 -2.11 15.59
CA GLU A 27 9.14 -3.17 15.74
C GLU A 27 10.56 -2.61 15.78
N LYS A 28 10.85 -1.64 14.90
CA LYS A 28 12.16 -1.03 14.83
C LYS A 28 12.45 -0.24 16.11
N THR A 29 11.48 0.54 16.59
CA THR A 29 11.60 1.27 17.86
C THR A 29 11.83 0.32 19.04
N TYR A 30 11.10 -0.80 19.08
CA TYR A 30 11.27 -1.81 20.13
C TYR A 30 12.67 -2.41 20.11
N VAL A 31 13.14 -2.86 18.93
CA VAL A 31 14.49 -3.43 18.78
C VAL A 31 15.56 -2.44 19.20
N LEU A 32 15.46 -1.18 18.78
CA LEU A 32 16.43 -0.15 19.15
C LEU A 32 16.46 0.08 20.67
N LEU A 33 15.29 0.21 21.29
CA LEU A 33 15.19 0.41 22.74
C LEU A 33 15.76 -0.78 23.53
N THR A 34 15.50 -2.01 23.08
CA THR A 34 15.94 -3.23 23.78
C THR A 34 17.45 -3.48 23.70
N ARG A 35 18.18 -2.76 22.84
CA ARG A 35 19.65 -2.83 22.77
C ARG A 35 20.30 -2.19 24.00
N ASP A 36 19.76 -1.05 24.41
CA ASP A 36 20.39 -0.20 25.43
C ASP A 36 19.62 -0.24 26.76
N PHE A 37 18.32 -0.52 26.73
CA PHE A 37 17.45 -0.44 27.91
C PHE A 37 16.47 -1.61 28.00
N TYR A 38 16.23 -2.05 29.25
CA TYR A 38 15.25 -3.10 29.54
C TYR A 38 14.31 -2.74 30.70
N TRP A 39 13.00 -2.95 30.50
CA TRP A 39 11.98 -2.91 31.54
C TRP A 39 10.75 -3.79 31.24
N ASN A 40 9.94 -4.05 32.27
CA ASN A 40 8.73 -4.86 32.15
C ASN A 40 7.70 -4.21 31.22
N HIS A 41 7.08 -5.02 30.35
CA HIS A 41 6.07 -4.60 29.38
C HIS A 41 6.54 -3.54 28.37
N GLN A 42 7.83 -3.47 28.07
CA GLN A 42 8.44 -2.53 27.12
C GLN A 42 7.79 -2.58 25.73
N TYR A 43 7.46 -3.77 25.21
CA TYR A 43 6.76 -3.89 23.94
C TYR A 43 5.36 -3.24 23.97
N LYS A 44 4.61 -3.42 25.06
CA LYS A 44 3.29 -2.78 25.25
C LYS A 44 3.42 -1.26 25.29
N TRP A 45 4.43 -0.76 26.01
CA TRP A 45 4.75 0.66 26.07
C TRP A 45 5.03 1.25 24.67
N VAL A 46 5.97 0.67 23.93
CA VAL A 46 6.35 1.12 22.58
C VAL A 46 5.16 1.05 21.62
N ARG A 47 4.36 -0.02 21.69
CA ARG A 47 3.14 -0.15 20.89
C ARG A 47 2.18 1.00 21.13
N THR A 48 1.92 1.36 22.38
CA THR A 48 1.01 2.46 22.73
C THR A 48 1.59 3.80 22.28
N TYR A 49 2.88 4.02 22.51
CA TYR A 49 3.57 5.25 22.14
C TYR A 49 3.53 5.51 20.63
N VAL A 50 3.97 4.56 19.81
CA VAL A 50 3.99 4.71 18.34
C VAL A 50 2.57 4.83 17.75
N ARG A 51 1.57 4.24 18.40
CA ARG A 51 0.16 4.41 18.02
C ARG A 51 -0.37 5.82 18.29
N ALA A 52 0.12 6.47 19.34
CA ALA A 52 -0.25 7.84 19.68
C ALA A 52 0.48 8.90 18.82
N CYS A 53 1.59 8.53 18.17
CA CYS A 53 2.34 9.44 17.31
C CYS A 53 1.54 9.86 16.07
N GLU A 54 1.16 11.15 16.01
CA GLU A 54 0.39 11.71 14.90
C GLU A 54 1.12 11.62 13.56
N VAL A 55 2.44 11.86 13.54
CA VAL A 55 3.26 11.79 12.32
C VAL A 55 3.20 10.39 11.73
N CYS A 56 3.37 9.36 12.58
CA CYS A 56 3.23 7.97 12.17
C CYS A 56 1.81 7.66 11.67
N GLN A 57 0.76 8.16 12.34
CA GLN A 57 -0.61 7.88 11.93
C GLN A 57 -0.96 8.55 10.58
N ARG A 58 -0.49 9.77 10.33
CA ARG A 58 -0.72 10.49 9.07
C ARG A 58 -0.01 9.82 7.89
N MET A 59 1.20 9.32 8.11
CA MET A 59 1.99 8.64 7.07
C MET A 59 1.53 7.20 6.81
N LYS A 60 0.85 6.59 7.77
CA LYS A 60 0.30 5.26 7.61
C LYS A 60 -0.93 5.34 6.70
N SER A 61 -0.84 4.76 5.51
CA SER A 61 -1.99 4.60 4.64
C SER A 61 -3.11 3.90 5.41
N ALA A 62 -4.30 4.51 5.42
CA ALA A 62 -5.49 3.82 5.89
C ALA A 62 -5.59 2.49 5.14
N ALA A 63 -5.81 1.41 5.88
CA ALA A 63 -6.20 0.17 5.23
C ALA A 63 -7.54 0.46 4.55
N PHE A 64 -7.52 0.64 3.23
CA PHE A 64 -8.76 0.64 2.47
C PHE A 64 -9.47 -0.66 2.85
N PRO A 65 -10.76 -0.62 3.25
CA PRO A 65 -11.50 -1.86 3.31
C PRO A 65 -11.29 -2.51 1.94
N LEU A 66 -10.84 -3.77 1.91
CA LEU A 66 -10.94 -4.56 0.70
C LEU A 66 -12.42 -4.55 0.38
N ALA A 67 -12.86 -3.60 -0.45
CA ALA A 67 -14.13 -3.70 -1.13
C ALA A 67 -14.07 -5.09 -1.74
N LEU A 68 -14.95 -5.97 -1.27
CA LEU A 68 -15.14 -7.28 -1.88
C LEU A 68 -15.17 -7.02 -3.39
N PHE A 69 -14.14 -7.48 -4.10
CA PHE A 69 -14.23 -7.64 -5.53
C PHE A 69 -15.36 -8.65 -5.71
N GLN A 70 -16.60 -8.16 -5.82
CA GLN A 70 -17.70 -8.96 -6.27
C GLN A 70 -17.28 -9.41 -7.66
N SER A 71 -16.88 -10.67 -7.78
CA SER A 71 -16.74 -11.31 -9.06
C SER A 71 -18.08 -11.15 -9.77
N LEU A 72 -18.09 -10.37 -10.84
CA LEU A 72 -19.26 -10.29 -11.72
C LEU A 72 -19.65 -11.72 -12.09
N PRO A 73 -20.95 -12.06 -12.07
CA PRO A 73 -21.39 -13.39 -12.45
C PRO A 73 -20.85 -13.70 -13.85
N THR A 74 -20.24 -14.87 -14.01
CA THR A 74 -19.78 -15.33 -15.32
C THR A 74 -20.97 -15.32 -16.28
N PRO A 75 -20.96 -14.50 -17.35
CA PRO A 75 -22.07 -14.46 -18.27
C PRO A 75 -22.19 -15.83 -18.94
N SER A 76 -23.37 -16.45 -18.85
CA SER A 76 -23.66 -17.76 -19.43
C SER A 76 -23.90 -17.71 -20.94
N GLN A 77 -23.89 -16.51 -21.54
CA GLN A 77 -24.12 -16.28 -22.96
C GLN A 77 -23.17 -15.20 -23.50
N CYS A 78 -22.79 -15.34 -24.77
CA CYS A 78 -22.03 -14.31 -25.47
C CYS A 78 -22.81 -12.99 -25.45
N TRP A 79 -22.10 -11.87 -25.27
CA TRP A 79 -22.60 -10.48 -25.37
C TRP A 79 -23.36 -9.86 -24.18
N GLN A 80 -23.43 -10.49 -23.00
CA GLN A 80 -24.17 -9.93 -21.85
C GLN A 80 -23.35 -9.04 -20.88
N SER A 81 -22.04 -8.92 -21.05
CA SER A 81 -21.21 -8.10 -20.17
C SER A 81 -20.29 -7.22 -20.99
N ILE A 82 -20.67 -5.96 -21.15
CA ILE A 82 -19.77 -4.91 -21.64
C ILE A 82 -19.13 -4.29 -20.40
N SER A 83 -17.93 -4.74 -20.06
CA SER A 83 -17.10 -4.02 -19.08
C SER A 83 -16.35 -2.92 -19.83
N THR A 84 -16.76 -1.66 -19.65
CA THR A 84 -16.05 -0.49 -20.17
C THR A 84 -14.86 -0.16 -19.25
N GLY A 85 -13.90 -1.07 -19.19
CA GLY A 85 -12.61 -0.80 -18.54
C GLY A 85 -11.72 0.02 -19.46
N LEU A 86 -11.73 1.35 -19.34
CA LEU A 86 -10.73 2.20 -20.00
C LEU A 86 -9.40 2.09 -19.25
N SER A 87 -8.53 1.17 -19.68
CA SER A 87 -7.17 1.09 -19.17
C SER A 87 -6.27 2.07 -19.94
N LEU A 88 -6.01 3.25 -19.37
CA LEU A 88 -5.04 4.21 -19.90
C LEU A 88 -3.61 3.76 -19.53
N VAL A 89 -2.98 2.99 -20.40
CA VAL A 89 -1.54 2.69 -20.30
C VAL A 89 -0.77 3.82 -20.98
N PHE A 90 -0.29 4.78 -20.19
CA PHE A 90 0.60 5.83 -20.70
C PHE A 90 2.05 5.31 -20.69
N ARG A 91 2.58 4.93 -21.85
CA ARG A 91 4.03 4.77 -22.04
C ARG A 91 4.55 6.01 -22.76
N LEU A 92 5.22 6.89 -22.02
CA LEU A 92 6.02 7.97 -22.59
C LEU A 92 7.31 7.37 -23.15
N THR A 93 7.44 7.31 -24.48
CA THR A 93 8.75 7.20 -25.13
C THR A 93 9.24 8.60 -25.46
N ALA A 94 10.52 8.87 -25.20
CA ALA A 94 11.15 10.19 -25.16
C ALA A 94 11.25 10.95 -26.51
N SER A 95 10.51 10.55 -27.54
CA SER A 95 10.54 11.22 -28.84
C SER A 95 9.14 11.13 -29.46
N GLY A 96 8.42 12.25 -29.47
CA GLY A 96 7.02 12.33 -29.87
C GLY A 96 6.72 11.66 -31.23
N GLY A 97 5.69 10.83 -31.26
CA GLY A 97 5.18 10.24 -32.50
C GLY A 97 4.05 9.24 -32.27
N LEU A 98 2.85 9.60 -32.75
CA LEU A 98 1.65 8.80 -33.04
C LEU A 98 1.05 7.91 -31.92
N VAL A 99 -0.17 8.30 -31.50
CA VAL A 99 -1.04 7.51 -30.61
C VAL A 99 -1.75 6.43 -31.45
N SER A 100 -1.32 5.18 -31.33
CA SER A 100 -2.07 4.03 -31.84
C SER A 100 -3.11 3.59 -30.80
N TRP A 101 -4.39 3.72 -31.13
CA TRP A 101 -5.48 3.22 -30.30
C TRP A 101 -5.74 1.76 -30.62
N SER A 102 -5.29 0.85 -29.76
CA SER A 102 -5.65 -0.56 -29.83
C SER A 102 -6.66 -0.86 -28.72
N LEU A 103 -7.90 -1.15 -29.10
CA LEU A 103 -8.89 -1.73 -28.20
C LEU A 103 -8.64 -3.24 -28.13
N LEU A 104 -8.14 -3.75 -27.01
CA LEU A 104 -8.11 -5.19 -26.75
C LEU A 104 -9.33 -5.55 -25.88
N THR A 105 -10.21 -6.38 -26.42
CA THR A 105 -11.26 -7.06 -25.66
C THR A 105 -10.71 -8.38 -25.14
N ASP A 106 -10.58 -8.51 -23.83
CA ASP A 106 -10.30 -9.80 -23.19
C ASP A 106 -11.57 -10.65 -23.22
N SER A 107 -11.57 -11.69 -24.05
CA SER A 107 -12.26 -12.92 -23.70
C SER A 107 -11.36 -14.08 -24.07
N ALA A 108 -11.15 -14.95 -23.10
CA ALA A 108 -10.25 -16.06 -23.19
C ALA A 108 -10.53 -16.93 -24.43
N ARG A 109 -9.46 -17.13 -25.21
CA ARG A 109 -9.27 -18.14 -26.26
C ARG A 109 -9.98 -17.83 -27.58
N TRP A 110 -9.23 -18.02 -28.66
CA TRP A 110 -9.56 -17.86 -30.08
C TRP A 110 -9.24 -16.49 -30.69
N CYS A 111 -7.95 -16.28 -30.99
CA CYS A 111 -7.55 -15.49 -32.15
C CYS A 111 -8.23 -16.06 -33.40
N ILE A 112 -9.32 -15.45 -33.87
CA ILE A 112 -9.76 -15.60 -35.25
C ILE A 112 -9.21 -14.40 -36.00
N LEU A 113 -8.08 -14.60 -36.69
CA LEU A 113 -7.62 -13.72 -37.75
C LEU A 113 -8.61 -13.82 -38.91
N LEU A 114 -9.63 -12.95 -38.94
CA LEU A 114 -10.34 -12.66 -40.19
C LEU A 114 -9.86 -11.31 -40.71
N GLN A 115 -8.95 -11.41 -41.68
CA GLN A 115 -8.47 -10.30 -42.48
C GLN A 115 -9.56 -9.94 -43.48
N CYS A 116 -10.47 -9.04 -43.13
CA CYS A 116 -11.45 -8.50 -44.08
C CYS A 116 -10.90 -7.24 -44.74
N ARG A 117 -10.52 -7.41 -46.02
CA ARG A 117 -10.22 -6.35 -46.98
C ARG A 117 -11.39 -5.39 -47.10
N LEU A 118 -11.09 -4.09 -47.05
CA LEU A 118 -11.97 -2.99 -47.42
C LEU A 118 -12.58 -3.20 -48.82
N LYS A 119 -13.90 -3.02 -48.91
CA LYS A 119 -14.56 -2.41 -50.07
C LYS A 119 -15.53 -1.36 -49.52
#